data_AF-A0A6N2DST0-F1
#
_entry.id   AF-A0A6N2DST0-F1
#
_cell.length_a   1.000
_cell.length_b   1.000
_cell.length_c   1.000
_cell.angle_alpha   90.00
_cell.angle_beta   90.00
_cell.angle_gamma   90.00
#
_symmetry.space_group_name_H-M   'P 1'
#
loop_
_entity.id
_entity.type
_entity.pdbx_description
1 polymer ?
#
loop_
_entity_poly.entity_id
_entity_poly.type
_entity_poly.pdbx_seq_one_letter_code
_entity_poly.pdbx_strand_id
1 'polypeptide(L)'
;MCGRQARGFGYVHRLQWDRFPHHRFCSMPCLDAGSALANRNNGMIDKTDMEIRAIKDARRFLAEALTELGLMAPFHDRSAAEIDRIIEACIDGFQESIRRQSEEGTRSDELNDPIPF
;
A
#
# COMPACT_ATOMS: atom_id res chain seq x y z
N MET A 1 -6.80 -13.33 8.63
CA MET A 1 -6.68 -14.38 7.58
C MET A 1 -5.36 -15.12 7.79
N CYS A 2 -5.25 -16.41 7.42
CA CYS A 2 -4.14 -17.27 7.91
C CYS A 2 -2.73 -16.98 7.34
N GLY A 3 -2.61 -16.17 6.28
CA GLY A 3 -1.34 -15.82 5.66
C GLY A 3 -0.59 -16.95 4.93
N ARG A 4 -1.08 -18.21 4.95
CA ARG A 4 -0.44 -19.33 4.22
C ARG A 4 -0.61 -19.18 2.71
N GLN A 5 0.27 -19.83 1.95
CA GLN A 5 0.22 -19.88 0.49
C GLN A 5 -1.17 -20.28 0.00
N ALA A 6 -1.71 -19.49 -0.95
CA ALA A 6 -3.01 -19.75 -1.52
C ALA A 6 -3.02 -21.05 -2.32
N ARG A 7 -4.07 -21.87 -2.16
CA ARG A 7 -4.20 -23.19 -2.80
C ARG A 7 -5.38 -23.27 -3.78
N GLY A 8 -5.68 -22.14 -4.43
CA GLY A 8 -6.74 -22.07 -5.45
C GLY A 8 -8.09 -21.60 -4.95
N PHE A 9 -8.23 -21.24 -3.67
CA PHE A 9 -9.45 -20.65 -3.12
C PHE A 9 -9.45 -19.14 -3.40
N GLY A 10 -10.30 -18.66 -4.30
CA GLY A 10 -10.36 -17.26 -4.71
C GLY A 10 -11.64 -16.59 -4.25
N TYR A 11 -11.56 -15.29 -3.96
CA TYR A 11 -12.71 -14.42 -3.78
C TYR A 11 -12.57 -13.21 -4.68
N VAL A 12 -13.62 -12.98 -5.46
CA VAL A 12 -13.87 -11.71 -6.12
C VAL A 12 -15.27 -11.30 -5.73
N HIS A 13 -15.41 -10.08 -5.22
CA HIS A 13 -16.71 -9.59 -4.80
C HIS A 13 -17.68 -9.61 -5.98
N ARG A 14 -18.81 -10.32 -5.81
CA ARG A 14 -19.87 -10.49 -6.83
C ARG A 14 -19.38 -11.04 -8.17
N LEU A 15 -18.19 -11.66 -8.21
CA LEU A 15 -17.56 -12.19 -9.42
C LEU A 15 -17.33 -11.13 -10.53
N GLN A 16 -17.24 -9.84 -10.17
CA GLN A 16 -16.94 -8.76 -11.11
C GLN A 16 -15.43 -8.47 -11.11
N TRP A 17 -14.69 -9.27 -11.89
CA TRP A 17 -13.22 -9.31 -11.94
C TRP A 17 -12.57 -8.04 -12.48
N ASP A 18 -13.30 -7.31 -13.30
CA ASP A 18 -12.94 -6.03 -13.86
C ASP A 18 -13.08 -4.88 -12.86
N ARG A 19 -13.84 -5.09 -11.77
CA ARG A 19 -14.25 -4.05 -10.84
C ARG A 19 -13.71 -4.20 -9.42
N PHE A 20 -13.45 -5.41 -8.96
CA PHE A 20 -13.02 -5.67 -7.58
C PHE A 20 -11.72 -6.47 -7.53
N PRO A 21 -10.86 -6.21 -6.53
CA PRO A 21 -9.61 -6.93 -6.38
C PRO A 21 -9.86 -8.42 -6.18
N HIS A 22 -9.06 -9.24 -6.87
CA HIS A 22 -9.07 -10.67 -6.67
C HIS A 22 -8.17 -11.06 -5.49
N HIS A 23 -8.81 -11.63 -4.46
CA HIS A 23 -8.14 -12.11 -3.27
C HIS A 23 -8.02 -13.63 -3.33
N ARG A 24 -6.85 -14.18 -3.00
CA ARG A 24 -6.61 -15.63 -2.97
C ARG A 24 -6.30 -16.09 -1.54
N PHE A 25 -6.77 -17.28 -1.18
CA PHE A 25 -6.72 -17.82 0.17
C PHE A 25 -6.15 -19.23 0.25
N CYS A 26 -5.63 -19.54 1.44
CA CYS A 26 -4.97 -20.79 1.80
C CYS A 26 -5.92 -21.99 1.94
N SER A 27 -7.15 -21.74 2.34
CA SER A 27 -8.12 -22.76 2.73
C SER A 27 -9.53 -22.17 2.76
N MET A 28 -10.54 -23.04 2.81
CA MET A 28 -11.95 -22.64 2.93
C MET A 28 -12.20 -21.72 4.14
N PRO A 29 -11.75 -22.01 5.39
CA PRO A 29 -11.99 -21.09 6.52
C PRO A 29 -11.40 -19.68 6.34
N CYS A 30 -10.29 -19.55 5.60
CA CYS A 30 -9.70 -18.24 5.32
C CYS A 30 -10.39 -17.52 4.17
N LEU A 31 -10.86 -18.26 3.17
CA LEU A 31 -11.78 -17.75 2.20
C LEU A 31 -13.06 -17.26 2.89
N ASP A 32 -13.63 -18.01 3.83
CA ASP A 32 -14.85 -17.64 4.54
C ASP A 32 -14.64 -16.37 5.39
N ALA A 33 -13.56 -16.30 6.15
CA ALA A 33 -13.26 -15.10 6.95
C ALA A 33 -12.91 -13.87 6.09
N GLY A 34 -12.10 -14.06 5.04
CA GLY A 34 -11.68 -12.98 4.14
C GLY A 34 -12.83 -12.49 3.27
N SER A 35 -13.66 -13.39 2.75
CA SER A 35 -14.89 -13.06 2.03
C SER A 35 -15.92 -12.43 2.94
N ALA A 36 -16.05 -12.83 4.21
CA ALA A 36 -16.93 -12.16 5.16
C ALA A 36 -16.47 -10.72 5.45
N LEU A 37 -15.16 -10.49 5.57
CA LEU A 37 -14.60 -9.15 5.74
C LEU A 37 -14.80 -8.30 4.48
N ALA A 38 -14.45 -8.83 3.31
CA ALA A 38 -14.67 -8.18 2.03
C ALA A 38 -16.17 -7.96 1.76
N ASN A 39 -17.06 -8.87 2.17
CA ASN A 39 -18.52 -8.70 2.08
C ASN A 39 -19.00 -7.53 2.92
N ARG A 40 -18.45 -7.35 4.13
CA ARG A 40 -18.74 -6.19 4.99
C ARG A 40 -18.14 -4.89 4.47
N ASN A 41 -17.14 -4.97 3.60
CA ASN A 41 -16.37 -3.84 3.11
C ASN A 41 -16.34 -3.75 1.56
N ASN A 42 -17.47 -4.12 0.92
CA ASN A 42 -17.74 -3.97 -0.52
C ASN A 42 -16.62 -4.46 -1.47
N GLY A 43 -16.04 -5.61 -1.14
CA GLY A 43 -14.96 -6.25 -1.90
C GLY A 43 -13.55 -5.79 -1.55
N MET A 44 -13.43 -4.77 -0.71
CA MET A 44 -12.17 -4.24 -0.23
C MET A 44 -11.79 -4.89 1.10
N ILE A 45 -10.51 -5.11 1.28
CA ILE A 45 -9.92 -5.48 2.56
C ILE A 45 -8.89 -4.36 2.80
N ASP A 46 -9.38 -3.15 3.11
CA ASP A 46 -8.58 -1.90 3.10
C ASP A 46 -7.43 -1.89 4.13
N LYS A 47 -6.61 -0.81 4.08
CA LYS A 47 -5.56 -0.50 5.06
C LYS A 47 -6.11 -0.60 6.48
N THR A 48 -5.43 -1.38 7.31
CA THR A 48 -5.74 -1.58 8.72
C THR A 48 -5.65 -0.27 9.50
N ASP A 49 -6.33 -0.19 10.65
CA ASP A 49 -6.23 0.97 11.56
C ASP A 49 -4.78 1.28 11.94
N MET A 50 -3.92 0.26 11.99
CA MET A 50 -2.49 0.39 12.25
C MET A 50 -1.74 1.04 11.07
N GLU A 51 -2.07 0.69 9.83
CA GLU A 51 -1.49 1.33 8.63
C GLU A 51 -1.95 2.78 8.49
N ILE A 52 -3.23 3.06 8.78
CA ILE A 52 -3.74 4.43 8.86
C ILE A 52 -3.00 5.22 9.94
N ARG A 53 -2.71 4.59 11.08
CA ARG A 53 -1.96 5.22 12.17
C ARG A 53 -0.49 5.47 11.77
N ALA A 54 0.15 4.53 11.11
CA ALA A 54 1.53 4.66 10.64
C ALA A 54 1.70 5.83 9.65
N ILE A 55 0.75 6.00 8.72
CA ILE A 55 0.74 7.15 7.80
C ILE A 55 0.66 8.47 8.58
N LYS A 56 -0.20 8.54 9.60
CA LYS A 56 -0.33 9.73 10.45
C LYS A 56 0.94 10.03 11.25
N ASP A 57 1.59 9.01 11.80
CA ASP A 57 2.83 9.16 12.57
C ASP A 57 4.01 9.56 11.66
N ALA A 58 4.01 9.14 10.38
CA ALA A 58 5.01 9.50 9.38
C ALA A 58 5.05 11.01 9.04
N ARG A 59 3.95 11.73 9.28
CA ARG A 59 3.87 13.19 9.05
C ARG A 59 4.96 13.98 9.79
N ARG A 60 5.33 13.53 11.00
CA ARG A 60 6.39 14.18 11.78
C ARG A 60 7.74 14.07 11.06
N PHE A 61 8.11 12.88 10.62
CA PHE A 61 9.38 12.66 9.92
C PHE A 61 9.44 13.43 8.60
N LEU A 62 8.32 13.50 7.88
CA LEU A 62 8.22 14.34 6.68
C LEU A 62 8.44 15.83 7.01
N ALA A 63 7.80 16.34 8.06
CA ALA A 63 7.96 17.73 8.47
C ALA A 63 9.39 18.06 8.93
N GLU A 64 10.04 17.15 9.66
CA GLU A 64 11.45 17.27 10.06
C GLU A 64 12.36 17.36 8.83
N ALA A 65 12.24 16.43 7.87
CA ALA A 65 13.01 16.44 6.64
C ALA A 65 12.78 17.71 5.80
N LEU A 66 11.52 18.13 5.63
CA LEU A 66 11.19 19.37 4.91
C LEU A 66 11.76 20.60 5.61
N THR A 67 11.83 20.61 6.95
CA THR A 67 12.39 21.72 7.72
C THR A 67 13.90 21.81 7.53
N GLU A 68 14.61 20.67 7.66
CA GLU A 68 16.06 20.60 7.46
C GLU A 68 16.48 21.03 6.05
N LEU A 69 15.67 20.70 5.05
CA LEU A 69 15.91 21.07 3.64
C LEU A 69 15.43 22.50 3.29
N GLY A 70 14.80 23.23 4.22
CA GLY A 70 14.26 24.56 3.96
C GLY A 70 13.04 24.57 3.02
N LEU A 71 12.31 23.46 2.93
CA LEU A 71 11.20 23.22 2.02
C LEU A 71 9.82 23.30 2.69
N MET A 72 9.71 23.79 3.92
CA MET A 72 8.42 23.85 4.63
C MET A 72 7.43 24.87 4.05
N ALA A 73 7.91 25.93 3.39
CA ALA A 73 7.06 27.03 2.95
C ALA A 73 5.85 26.60 2.07
N PRO A 74 6.01 25.72 1.06
CA PRO A 74 4.89 25.23 0.24
C PRO A 74 3.91 24.28 0.95
N PHE A 75 4.25 23.81 2.15
CA PHE A 75 3.50 22.80 2.90
C PHE A 75 2.68 23.37 4.06
N HIS A 76 2.88 24.63 4.45
CA HIS A 76 2.19 25.24 5.60
C HIS A 76 0.67 25.23 5.49
N ASP A 77 0.12 25.48 4.30
CA ASP A 77 -1.32 25.58 4.07
C ASP A 77 -1.93 24.26 3.54
N ARG A 78 -1.15 23.18 3.51
CA ARG A 78 -1.62 21.87 3.01
C ARG A 78 -2.44 21.16 4.07
N SER A 79 -3.54 20.56 3.62
CA SER A 79 -4.38 19.74 4.48
C SER A 79 -3.68 18.44 4.87
N ALA A 80 -4.08 17.88 6.01
CA ALA A 80 -3.57 16.59 6.47
C ALA A 80 -3.75 15.46 5.44
N ALA A 81 -4.82 15.51 4.63
CA ALA A 81 -5.08 14.53 3.57
C ALA A 81 -4.13 14.67 2.38
N GLU A 82 -3.74 15.90 2.01
CA GLU A 82 -2.72 16.12 0.98
C GLU A 82 -1.35 15.63 1.46
N ILE A 83 -1.02 15.82 2.73
CA ILE A 83 0.21 15.30 3.33
C ILE A 83 0.21 13.76 3.35
N ASP A 84 -0.89 13.14 3.79
CA ASP A 84 -1.02 11.67 3.78
C ASP A 84 -0.82 11.10 2.37
N ARG A 85 -1.42 11.75 1.37
CA ARG A 85 -1.29 11.33 -0.03
C ARG A 85 0.16 11.32 -0.52
N ILE A 86 0.97 12.30 -0.10
CA ILE A 86 2.39 12.37 -0.46
C ILE A 86 3.14 11.21 0.18
N ILE A 87 2.89 10.95 1.47
CA ILE A 87 3.48 9.84 2.21
C ILE A 87 3.11 8.50 1.56
N GLU A 88 1.84 8.31 1.22
CA GLU A 88 1.35 7.10 0.55
C GLU A 88 2.03 6.91 -0.81
N ALA A 89 2.16 7.95 -1.63
CA ALA A 89 2.83 7.84 -2.92
C ALA A 89 4.30 7.40 -2.79
N CYS A 90 5.02 7.90 -1.78
CA CYS A 90 6.38 7.48 -1.50
C CYS A 90 6.45 6.01 -1.05
N ILE A 91 5.53 5.58 -0.17
CA ILE A 91 5.48 4.20 0.33
C ILE A 91 5.12 3.23 -0.81
N ASP A 92 4.09 3.54 -1.59
CA ASP A 92 3.62 2.71 -2.71
C ASP A 92 4.73 2.54 -3.76
N GLY A 93 5.41 3.63 -4.14
CA GLY A 93 6.52 3.58 -5.10
C GLY A 93 7.72 2.76 -4.58
N PHE A 94 8.05 2.91 -3.29
CA PHE A 94 9.09 2.11 -2.64
C PHE A 94 8.75 0.62 -2.63
N GLN A 95 7.53 0.27 -2.22
CA GLN A 95 7.06 -1.12 -2.17
C GLN A 95 6.97 -1.75 -3.56
N GLU A 96 6.49 -1.00 -4.56
CA GLU A 96 6.44 -1.44 -5.95
C GLU A 96 7.83 -1.74 -6.50
N SER A 97 8.80 -0.84 -6.25
CA SER A 97 10.18 -1.02 -6.70
C SER A 97 10.81 -2.27 -6.08
N ILE A 98 10.65 -2.48 -4.76
CA ILE A 98 11.12 -3.70 -4.10
C ILE A 98 10.46 -4.95 -4.68
N ARG A 99 9.15 -4.91 -4.94
CA ARG A 99 8.42 -6.05 -5.52
C ARG A 99 8.96 -6.39 -6.90
N ARG A 100 9.09 -5.40 -7.78
CA ARG A 100 9.65 -5.56 -9.13
C ARG A 100 11.08 -6.13 -9.10
N GLN A 101 11.96 -5.59 -8.26
CA GLN A 101 13.33 -6.09 -8.12
C GLN A 101 13.38 -7.54 -7.62
N SER A 102 12.46 -7.90 -6.72
CA SER A 102 12.35 -9.26 -6.19
C SER A 102 11.85 -10.25 -7.25
N GLU A 103 10.98 -9.81 -8.17
CA GLU A 103 10.44 -10.64 -9.27
C GLU A 103 11.43 -10.79 -10.44
N GLU A 104 12.20 -9.75 -10.75
CA GLU A 104 13.18 -9.76 -11.85
C GLU A 104 14.51 -10.46 -11.49
N GLY A 105 14.76 -10.69 -10.20
CA GLY A 105 16.04 -11.18 -9.68
C GLY A 105 17.10 -10.07 -9.76
N THR A 106 17.80 -9.80 -8.66
CA THR A 106 18.67 -8.63 -8.46
C THR A 106 19.51 -8.28 -9.70
N ARG A 107 19.03 -7.35 -10.53
CA ARG A 107 19.81 -6.81 -11.65
C ARG A 107 20.83 -5.87 -11.02
N SER A 108 22.11 -6.24 -11.08
CA SER A 108 23.20 -5.34 -10.71
C SER A 108 23.39 -4.30 -11.81
N ASP A 109 22.46 -3.38 -11.95
CA ASP A 109 22.68 -2.15 -12.71
C ASP A 109 22.68 -0.98 -11.74
N GLU A 110 23.62 -0.08 -11.95
CA GLU A 110 23.99 1.04 -11.08
C GLU A 110 22.77 1.79 -10.54
N LEU A 111 22.75 2.07 -9.23
CA LEU A 111 21.69 2.79 -8.49
C LEU A 111 21.55 4.28 -8.87
N ASN A 112 21.88 4.65 -10.11
CA ASN A 112 21.75 5.99 -10.67
C ASN A 112 20.45 6.10 -11.50
N ASP A 113 19.32 5.80 -10.85
CA ASP A 113 18.02 6.08 -11.45
C ASP A 113 17.83 7.60 -11.55
N PRO A 114 17.40 8.13 -12.71
CA PRO A 114 17.12 9.55 -12.85
C PRO A 114 15.95 9.95 -11.95
N ILE A 115 16.08 11.10 -11.27
CA ILE A 115 14.96 11.73 -10.57
C ILE A 115 13.90 12.07 -11.64
N PRO A 116 12.61 11.76 -11.42
CA PRO A 116 11.56 11.92 -12.43
C PRO A 116 11.16 13.38 -12.72
N PHE A 117 11.98 14.36 -12.31
CA PHE A 117 11.80 15.79 -12.50
C PHE A 117 13.13 16.55 -12.41
#